data_AF-A0A521WIJ4-F1
#
_entry.id   AF-A0A521WIJ4-F1
#
_cell.length_a   1.000
_cell.length_b   1.000
_cell.length_c   1.000
_cell.angle_alpha   90.00
_cell.angle_beta   90.00
_cell.angle_gamma   90.00
#
_symmetry.space_group_name_H-M   'P 1'
#
loop_
_entity.id
_entity.type
_entity.pdbx_description
1 polymer ?
#
loop_
_entity_poly.entity_id
_entity_poly.type
_entity_poly.pdbx_seq_one_letter_code
_entity_poly.pdbx_strand_id
1 'polypeptide(L)'
;MVSRRAGLAIGPARRTIGGWRRAGLSVSGEPITTCSPSRTSADALAACGGRRSLTAARVVMVGARGNPAPDQIEDRIMNAVSNSLTFSTVSSVFTGSLSLDALRARVPAVFAPAAHQRLSPKYTFIPTERVLSGLMSAGFVPVDARQAISRRGSPVHARHILRLRRRYETVQLRDSIPEIVFLNSHDGCSAYQLRMGLFRVVCTNGMIVSRGAFPAYCVSHRGNVVDEVVAAALNIAERFESLAGQVERMEHRQLFKDEQHDFADRALALRFEDAALAGMQPSALLAVRRVDDAGADLWSVLNRVQENLMRGGLSRRSASGRLTLTRRISSIREDVRINSGLWDLASGLLSA
;
A
#
# COMPACT_ATOMS: atom_id res chain seq x y z
N MET A 1 -10.54 -64.76 33.01
CA MET A 1 -11.58 -64.84 34.04
C MET A 1 -11.76 -63.42 34.59
N VAL A 2 -13.01 -62.93 34.74
CA VAL A 2 -13.41 -61.60 35.30
C VAL A 2 -13.20 -60.41 34.34
N SER A 3 -14.24 -59.90 33.65
CA SER A 3 -15.21 -58.83 34.05
C SER A 3 -14.62 -57.41 33.93
N ARG A 4 -15.30 -56.34 33.52
CA ARG A 4 -16.73 -55.95 33.46
C ARG A 4 -16.84 -54.71 32.54
N ARG A 5 -17.75 -54.69 31.57
CA ARG A 5 -19.10 -54.08 31.55
C ARG A 5 -19.16 -52.56 31.30
N ALA A 6 -19.77 -52.24 30.16
CA ALA A 6 -20.51 -51.02 29.86
C ALA A 6 -21.97 -51.11 30.35
N GLY A 7 -22.60 -49.96 30.62
CA GLY A 7 -24.04 -49.74 30.80
C GLY A 7 -24.37 -48.31 30.31
N LEU A 8 -25.29 -48.13 29.35
CA LEU A 8 -26.71 -47.76 29.51
C LEU A 8 -26.92 -46.40 30.22
N ALA A 9 -27.85 -45.49 29.87
CA ALA A 9 -28.84 -45.30 28.81
C ALA A 9 -29.59 -43.96 29.15
N ILE A 10 -30.63 -43.61 28.35
CA ILE A 10 -31.84 -42.81 28.69
C ILE A 10 -31.88 -41.33 28.17
N GLY A 11 -32.89 -41.02 27.33
CA GLY A 11 -33.33 -39.67 26.90
C GLY A 11 -34.34 -39.05 27.91
N PRO A 12 -35.44 -38.36 27.53
CA PRO A 12 -35.81 -37.49 26.39
C PRO A 12 -36.32 -36.09 26.87
N ALA A 13 -36.79 -35.18 25.98
CA ALA A 13 -38.03 -34.35 26.14
C ALA A 13 -38.10 -33.09 25.24
N ARG A 14 -39.32 -32.80 24.76
CA ARG A 14 -39.77 -31.61 24.00
C ARG A 14 -40.41 -30.56 24.93
N ARG A 15 -40.48 -29.28 24.49
CA ARG A 15 -41.61 -28.28 24.56
C ARG A 15 -41.05 -26.85 24.28
N THR A 16 -41.41 -26.13 23.21
CA THR A 16 -42.62 -25.31 22.84
C THR A 16 -42.73 -23.88 23.42
N ILE A 17 -42.84 -22.90 22.49
CA ILE A 17 -43.67 -21.66 22.43
C ILE A 17 -43.15 -20.29 22.96
N GLY A 18 -43.28 -19.28 22.07
CA GLY A 18 -43.59 -17.85 22.35
C GLY A 18 -42.37 -16.90 22.44
N GLY A 19 -42.27 -15.71 21.84
CA GLY A 19 -43.17 -14.83 21.09
C GLY A 19 -42.88 -13.34 21.42
N TRP A 20 -42.84 -12.47 20.39
CA TRP A 20 -42.96 -10.97 20.42
C TRP A 20 -41.74 -10.20 21.02
N ARG A 21 -41.30 -8.99 20.64
CA ARG A 21 -41.85 -7.80 19.95
C ARG A 21 -40.70 -6.94 19.38
N ARG A 22 -41.00 -6.11 18.37
CA ARG A 22 -40.17 -5.00 17.86
C ARG A 22 -40.14 -3.83 18.86
N ALA A 23 -39.04 -3.09 18.87
CA ALA A 23 -39.00 -1.66 19.20
C ALA A 23 -38.03 -0.95 18.26
N GLY A 24 -38.54 0.01 17.50
CA GLY A 24 -37.76 0.95 16.71
C GLY A 24 -37.57 2.25 17.49
N LEU A 25 -36.49 2.96 17.19
CA LEU A 25 -36.26 4.35 17.58
C LEU A 25 -35.72 5.08 16.35
N SER A 26 -36.56 5.97 15.83
CA SER A 26 -36.30 6.95 14.77
C SER A 26 -35.86 8.26 15.40
N VAL A 27 -34.81 8.89 14.89
CA VAL A 27 -34.43 10.26 15.24
C VAL A 27 -34.16 11.07 13.95
N SER A 28 -34.98 12.13 13.82
CA SER A 28 -34.83 13.45 13.19
C SER A 28 -34.37 13.65 11.73
N GLY A 29 -34.97 14.68 11.12
CA GLY A 29 -34.39 15.45 10.02
C GLY A 29 -35.42 16.20 9.16
N GLU A 30 -35.76 17.44 9.51
CA GLU A 30 -36.30 18.41 8.56
C GLU A 30 -35.15 19.05 7.73
N PRO A 31 -35.36 19.43 6.46
CA PRO A 31 -34.32 19.96 5.59
C PRO A 31 -34.33 21.49 5.51
N ILE A 32 -33.15 22.12 5.47
CA ILE A 32 -32.97 23.50 5.04
C ILE A 32 -31.99 23.54 3.85
N THR A 33 -32.58 24.01 2.75
CA THR A 33 -32.10 24.80 1.61
C THR A 33 -30.63 24.84 1.14
N THR A 34 -30.59 24.73 -0.19
CA THR A 34 -29.60 25.03 -1.23
C THR A 34 -28.81 26.35 -1.12
N CYS A 35 -27.53 26.32 -1.49
CA CYS A 35 -26.82 27.43 -2.15
C CYS A 35 -25.69 26.93 -3.07
N SER A 36 -25.53 27.60 -4.21
CA SER A 36 -24.78 27.25 -5.43
C SER A 36 -23.26 27.50 -5.40
N PRO A 37 -22.46 26.95 -6.34
CA PRO A 37 -21.03 27.22 -6.50
C PRO A 37 -20.67 28.03 -7.77
N SER A 38 -19.62 28.86 -7.70
CA SER A 38 -18.76 29.28 -8.85
C SER A 38 -17.49 29.95 -8.29
N ARG A 39 -16.27 29.40 -8.44
CA ARG A 39 -15.30 29.37 -9.58
C ARG A 39 -14.90 30.73 -10.15
N THR A 40 -13.59 31.03 -10.08
CA THR A 40 -12.57 31.33 -11.15
C THR A 40 -11.40 32.10 -10.50
N SER A 41 -10.12 31.69 -10.43
CA SER A 41 -9.06 31.43 -11.44
C SER A 41 -8.70 32.62 -12.36
N ALA A 42 -7.50 33.20 -12.21
CA ALA A 42 -6.55 33.58 -13.28
C ALA A 42 -5.30 34.29 -12.72
N ASP A 43 -4.22 34.24 -13.51
CA ASP A 43 -2.97 35.04 -13.49
C ASP A 43 -1.83 34.52 -12.57
N ALA A 44 -0.57 34.37 -12.99
CA ALA A 44 0.10 34.58 -14.27
C ALA A 44 1.45 33.81 -14.28
N LEU A 45 1.86 33.35 -15.47
CA LEU A 45 3.21 32.89 -15.82
C LEU A 45 3.93 34.03 -16.54
N ALA A 46 5.20 34.29 -16.19
CA ALA A 46 6.33 34.57 -17.11
C ALA A 46 7.38 35.49 -16.45
N ALA A 47 8.65 35.06 -16.48
CA ALA A 47 9.71 35.70 -17.27
C ALA A 47 11.12 35.44 -16.68
N CYS A 48 11.98 34.90 -17.54
CA CYS A 48 13.42 34.72 -17.34
C CYS A 48 14.19 36.02 -17.68
N GLY A 49 15.43 36.14 -17.17
CA GLY A 49 16.49 36.86 -17.88
C GLY A 49 17.62 37.43 -17.01
N GLY A 50 18.85 36.94 -17.18
CA GLY A 50 20.03 37.50 -16.50
C GLY A 50 21.40 36.88 -16.86
N ARG A 51 21.91 37.16 -18.08
CA ARG A 51 23.29 37.47 -18.55
C ARG A 51 24.52 36.68 -18.01
N ARG A 52 25.29 36.02 -18.92
CA ARG A 52 26.65 36.32 -19.47
C ARG A 52 27.80 36.38 -18.42
N SER A 53 28.95 35.71 -18.57
CA SER A 53 29.99 35.92 -19.61
C SER A 53 31.13 34.88 -19.55
N LEU A 54 31.96 34.92 -20.60
CA LEU A 54 33.05 34.06 -21.10
C LEU A 54 34.37 34.09 -20.30
N THR A 55 35.30 33.18 -20.66
CA THR A 55 36.75 33.35 -21.05
C THR A 55 37.59 32.18 -20.48
N ALA A 56 37.96 31.12 -21.21
CA ALA A 56 39.04 30.93 -22.19
C ALA A 56 40.50 30.97 -21.65
N ALA A 57 41.20 29.82 -21.69
CA ALA A 57 42.67 29.68 -21.86
C ALA A 57 42.99 28.21 -22.25
N ARG A 58 43.34 27.89 -23.50
CA ARG A 58 44.67 27.86 -24.17
C ARG A 58 45.38 26.48 -24.05
N VAL A 59 45.24 25.61 -25.06
CA VAL A 59 46.25 25.14 -26.07
C VAL A 59 47.34 24.20 -25.53
N VAL A 60 47.46 22.98 -26.09
CA VAL A 60 48.61 22.45 -26.87
C VAL A 60 48.15 21.20 -27.63
N MET A 61 48.44 21.12 -28.93
CA MET A 61 48.32 19.93 -29.80
C MET A 61 49.69 19.64 -30.40
N VAL A 62 50.21 18.43 -30.19
CA VAL A 62 51.27 17.72 -30.97
C VAL A 62 51.04 16.23 -30.63
N GLY A 63 51.11 15.21 -31.48
CA GLY A 63 51.56 14.99 -32.85
C GLY A 63 51.35 13.49 -33.13
N ALA A 64 51.43 13.10 -34.39
CA ALA A 64 50.79 11.90 -34.92
C ALA A 64 51.64 10.60 -34.92
N ARG A 65 50.92 9.49 -35.16
CA ARG A 65 51.31 8.22 -35.83
C ARG A 65 52.12 7.17 -35.07
N GLY A 66 51.63 5.92 -35.13
CA GLY A 66 52.42 4.70 -35.12
C GLY A 66 51.73 3.51 -34.45
N ASN A 67 51.09 2.63 -35.23
CA ASN A 67 50.88 1.23 -34.82
C ASN A 67 52.08 0.42 -35.31
N PRO A 68 52.62 -0.48 -34.46
CA PRO A 68 52.57 -1.89 -34.82
C PRO A 68 52.27 -2.81 -33.61
N ALA A 69 51.69 -3.99 -33.90
CA ALA A 69 51.68 -5.20 -33.06
C ALA A 69 52.74 -6.18 -33.62
N PRO A 70 53.13 -7.33 -33.00
CA PRO A 70 52.53 -8.06 -31.87
C PRO A 70 53.55 -8.66 -30.84
N ASP A 71 53.05 -9.57 -29.98
CA ASP A 71 53.72 -10.53 -29.06
C ASP A 71 53.92 -10.08 -27.59
N GLN A 72 53.06 -10.52 -26.66
CA GLN A 72 53.19 -11.72 -25.77
C GLN A 72 54.34 -11.53 -24.75
N ILE A 73 54.19 -11.44 -23.42
CA ILE A 73 53.27 -11.93 -22.39
C ILE A 73 53.51 -11.06 -21.13
N GLU A 74 52.48 -10.67 -20.38
CA GLU A 74 52.56 -10.59 -18.90
C GLU A 74 51.19 -10.33 -18.24
N ASP A 75 51.03 -10.90 -17.05
CA ASP A 75 49.87 -10.97 -16.18
C ASP A 75 49.13 -9.64 -15.93
N ARG A 76 47.78 -9.68 -15.90
CA ARG A 76 46.97 -9.08 -14.82
C ARG A 76 45.46 -9.30 -14.98
N ILE A 77 44.88 -9.62 -13.83
CA ILE A 77 43.47 -9.74 -13.45
C ILE A 77 42.63 -8.54 -13.98
N MET A 78 41.50 -8.79 -14.66
CA MET A 78 40.14 -8.31 -14.29
C MET A 78 39.09 -8.46 -15.41
N ASN A 79 38.08 -9.28 -15.11
CA ASN A 79 36.65 -9.04 -15.28
C ASN A 79 36.14 -8.22 -16.48
N ALA A 80 35.57 -8.92 -17.46
CA ALA A 80 34.50 -8.38 -18.31
C ALA A 80 33.36 -9.41 -18.39
N VAL A 81 32.57 -9.51 -17.32
CA VAL A 81 31.26 -10.16 -17.37
C VAL A 81 30.25 -9.11 -17.85
N SER A 82 29.66 -9.39 -18.99
CA SER A 82 28.51 -8.71 -19.58
C SER A 82 27.43 -8.41 -18.55
N ASN A 83 27.37 -7.17 -18.06
CA ASN A 83 26.26 -6.69 -17.24
C ASN A 83 25.20 -6.05 -18.15
N SER A 84 24.38 -6.90 -18.80
CA SER A 84 23.01 -6.52 -19.09
C SER A 84 22.20 -6.59 -17.79
N LEU A 85 22.46 -5.65 -16.89
CA LEU A 85 21.60 -5.43 -15.73
C LEU A 85 20.62 -4.33 -16.11
N THR A 86 19.44 -4.73 -16.59
CA THR A 86 18.24 -3.89 -16.54
C THR A 86 18.06 -3.41 -15.11
N PHE A 87 18.52 -2.19 -14.85
CA PHE A 87 18.33 -1.51 -13.59
C PHE A 87 16.82 -1.32 -13.42
N SER A 88 16.25 -2.08 -12.49
CA SER A 88 14.84 -1.99 -12.15
C SER A 88 14.54 -0.55 -11.76
N THR A 89 13.62 0.07 -12.50
CA THR A 89 13.19 1.46 -12.34
C THR A 89 12.90 1.77 -10.87
N VAL A 90 13.74 2.59 -10.26
CA VAL A 90 13.53 3.10 -8.91
C VAL A 90 12.38 4.11 -9.00
N SER A 91 11.17 3.66 -8.66
CA SER A 91 9.98 4.52 -8.58
C SER A 91 10.21 5.53 -7.45
N SER A 92 10.55 6.78 -7.77
CA SER A 92 10.51 7.87 -6.80
C SER A 92 9.05 8.24 -6.55
N VAL A 93 8.67 8.60 -5.33
CA VAL A 93 7.31 9.11 -5.04
C VAL A 93 7.05 10.49 -5.68
N PHE A 94 8.09 11.15 -6.18
CA PHE A 94 7.98 12.34 -7.03
C PHE A 94 7.83 12.01 -8.53
N THR A 95 7.71 10.72 -8.90
CA THR A 95 7.33 10.37 -10.26
C THR A 95 5.98 11.03 -10.53
N GLY A 96 5.92 11.85 -11.60
CA GLY A 96 4.73 12.62 -11.96
C GLY A 96 3.48 11.74 -12.05
N SER A 97 2.31 12.37 -11.96
CA SER A 97 1.03 11.67 -12.09
C SER A 97 1.03 10.73 -13.30
N LEU A 98 0.52 9.51 -13.13
CA LEU A 98 0.36 8.54 -14.20
C LEU A 98 -0.66 9.05 -15.22
N SER A 99 -0.28 9.04 -16.49
CA SER A 99 -1.24 9.27 -17.58
C SER A 99 -2.25 8.13 -17.65
N LEU A 100 -3.42 8.40 -18.24
CA LEU A 100 -4.42 7.35 -18.47
C LEU A 100 -3.87 6.22 -19.35
N ASP A 101 -3.00 6.53 -20.31
CA ASP A 101 -2.37 5.50 -21.16
C ASP A 101 -1.37 4.63 -20.39
N ALA A 102 -0.59 5.23 -19.49
CA ALA A 102 0.28 4.47 -18.59
C ALA A 102 -0.55 3.57 -17.65
N LEU A 103 -1.69 4.06 -17.17
CA LEU A 103 -2.63 3.25 -16.38
C LEU A 103 -3.25 2.11 -17.20
N ARG A 104 -3.64 2.34 -18.45
CA ARG A 104 -4.17 1.28 -19.33
C ARG A 104 -3.16 0.16 -19.55
N ALA A 105 -1.89 0.51 -19.76
CA ALA A 105 -0.83 -0.48 -19.93
C ALA A 105 -0.55 -1.25 -18.63
N ARG A 106 -0.53 -0.56 -17.48
CA ARG A 106 -0.10 -1.14 -16.20
C ARG A 106 -1.23 -1.88 -15.46
N VAL A 107 -2.45 -1.36 -15.56
CA VAL A 107 -3.63 -1.83 -14.82
C VAL A 107 -4.86 -1.84 -15.75
N PRO A 108 -4.88 -2.69 -16.79
CA PRO A 108 -6.02 -2.78 -17.72
C PRO A 108 -7.35 -3.09 -17.01
N ALA A 109 -7.34 -3.67 -15.81
CA ALA A 109 -8.56 -3.94 -15.05
C ALA A 109 -9.36 -2.68 -14.67
N VAL A 110 -8.73 -1.50 -14.62
CA VAL A 110 -9.44 -0.22 -14.37
C VAL A 110 -10.37 0.14 -15.53
N PHE A 111 -10.03 -0.31 -16.73
CA PHE A 111 -10.69 -0.01 -17.99
C PHE A 111 -11.54 -1.19 -18.47
N ALA A 112 -11.95 -2.07 -17.57
CA ALA A 112 -12.83 -3.17 -17.89
C ALA A 112 -14.13 -2.62 -18.52
N PRO A 113 -14.60 -3.15 -19.66
CA PRO A 113 -15.84 -2.68 -20.27
C PRO A 113 -17.08 -3.22 -19.54
N ALA A 114 -16.95 -4.32 -18.80
CA ALA A 114 -18.05 -4.99 -18.12
C ALA A 114 -17.54 -5.76 -16.89
N ALA A 115 -18.48 -6.27 -16.09
CA ALA A 115 -18.19 -7.16 -14.98
C ALA A 115 -17.88 -8.58 -15.48
N HIS A 116 -17.19 -9.38 -14.68
CA HIS A 116 -16.92 -10.78 -15.01
C HIS A 116 -18.24 -11.56 -15.14
N GLN A 117 -18.35 -12.40 -16.18
CA GLN A 117 -19.52 -13.24 -16.48
C GLN A 117 -20.01 -14.16 -15.33
N ARG A 118 -19.20 -14.36 -14.27
CA ARG A 118 -19.58 -15.18 -13.11
C ARG A 118 -20.51 -14.45 -12.16
N LEU A 119 -20.63 -13.14 -12.31
CA LEU A 119 -21.38 -12.29 -11.40
C LEU A 119 -22.86 -12.42 -11.69
N SER A 120 -23.65 -12.40 -10.61
CA SER A 120 -25.10 -12.55 -10.73
C SER A 120 -25.71 -11.40 -11.56
N PRO A 121 -26.87 -11.61 -12.20
CA PRO A 121 -27.61 -10.54 -12.89
C PRO A 121 -27.97 -9.34 -11.99
N LYS A 122 -27.98 -9.52 -10.66
CA LYS A 122 -28.21 -8.45 -9.68
C LYS A 122 -26.98 -7.54 -9.45
N TYR A 123 -25.81 -7.91 -9.97
CA TYR A 123 -24.59 -7.13 -9.78
C TYR A 123 -24.59 -5.91 -10.68
N THR A 124 -24.57 -4.72 -10.08
CA THR A 124 -24.41 -3.47 -10.81
C THR A 124 -22.93 -3.24 -11.11
N PHE A 125 -22.59 -3.27 -12.39
CA PHE A 125 -21.27 -2.89 -12.86
C PHE A 125 -21.11 -1.37 -12.81
N ILE A 126 -20.14 -0.91 -12.02
CA ILE A 126 -19.63 0.45 -12.10
C ILE A 126 -18.26 0.36 -12.79
N PRO A 127 -18.00 1.15 -13.86
CA PRO A 127 -16.67 1.23 -14.45
C PRO A 127 -15.72 1.99 -13.51
N THR A 128 -14.56 1.40 -13.24
CA THR A 128 -13.53 2.04 -12.40
C THR A 128 -12.99 3.32 -13.05
N GLU A 129 -12.83 3.34 -14.38
CA GLU A 129 -12.43 4.54 -15.15
C GLU A 129 -13.37 5.74 -14.91
N ARG A 130 -14.69 5.50 -14.82
CA ARG A 130 -15.67 6.57 -14.54
C ARG A 130 -15.44 7.20 -13.18
N VAL A 131 -15.23 6.37 -12.16
CA VAL A 131 -14.96 6.83 -10.79
C VAL A 131 -13.62 7.55 -10.71
N LEU A 132 -12.58 7.01 -11.37
CA LEU A 132 -11.27 7.64 -11.46
C LEU A 132 -11.36 9.04 -12.12
N SER A 133 -12.14 9.17 -13.19
CA SER A 133 -12.36 10.46 -13.87
C SER A 133 -13.01 11.50 -12.95
N GLY A 134 -13.98 11.08 -12.13
CA GLY A 134 -14.58 11.93 -11.09
C GLY A 134 -13.57 12.37 -10.03
N LEU A 135 -12.75 11.44 -9.54
CA LEU A 135 -11.68 11.74 -8.58
C LEU A 135 -10.63 12.70 -9.17
N MET A 136 -10.24 12.51 -10.43
CA MET A 136 -9.33 13.42 -11.14
C MET A 136 -9.93 14.82 -11.30
N SER A 137 -11.22 14.91 -11.59
CA SER A 137 -11.93 16.19 -11.67
C SER A 137 -12.00 16.90 -10.31
N ALA A 138 -12.05 16.14 -9.21
CA ALA A 138 -11.95 16.64 -7.84
C ALA A 138 -10.50 16.93 -7.38
N GLY A 139 -9.52 16.84 -8.28
CA GLY A 139 -8.13 17.18 -8.02
C GLY A 139 -7.27 16.05 -7.45
N PHE A 140 -7.72 14.79 -7.52
CA PHE A 140 -6.92 13.62 -7.16
C PHE A 140 -6.24 13.00 -8.39
N VAL A 141 -4.92 12.99 -8.41
CA VAL A 141 -4.14 12.42 -9.53
C VAL A 141 -3.59 11.03 -9.17
N PRO A 142 -3.67 10.06 -10.09
CA PRO A 142 -3.04 8.76 -9.89
C PRO A 142 -1.52 8.93 -9.91
N VAL A 143 -0.83 8.38 -8.91
CA VAL A 143 0.64 8.43 -8.79
C VAL A 143 1.26 7.04 -8.91
N ASP A 144 0.49 6.00 -8.60
CA ASP A 144 0.92 4.61 -8.72
C ASP A 144 -0.29 3.69 -8.88
N ALA A 145 -0.12 2.55 -9.54
CA ALA A 145 -1.20 1.60 -9.77
C ALA A 145 -0.66 0.18 -9.97
N ARG A 146 -1.36 -0.83 -9.49
CA ARG A 146 -1.01 -2.23 -9.73
C ARG A 146 -2.27 -3.10 -9.75
N GLN A 147 -2.18 -4.23 -10.42
CA GLN A 147 -3.19 -5.29 -10.37
C GLN A 147 -2.59 -6.62 -9.94
N ALA A 148 -3.46 -7.47 -9.41
CA ALA A 148 -3.12 -8.85 -9.11
C ALA A 148 -2.80 -9.59 -10.41
N ILE A 149 -1.73 -10.40 -10.38
CA ILE A 149 -1.39 -11.27 -11.49
C ILE A 149 -2.37 -12.45 -11.48
N SER A 150 -3.15 -12.57 -12.54
CA SER A 150 -4.11 -13.65 -12.69
C SER A 150 -3.52 -14.74 -13.59
N ARG A 151 -3.07 -15.86 -13.01
CA ARG A 151 -2.54 -17.01 -13.80
C ARG A 151 -3.65 -17.83 -14.47
N ARG A 152 -4.85 -17.83 -13.90
CA ARG A 152 -6.02 -18.64 -14.33
C ARG A 152 -7.29 -17.82 -14.50
N GLY A 153 -7.27 -16.54 -14.20
CA GLY A 153 -8.43 -15.65 -14.32
C GLY A 153 -8.15 -14.52 -15.30
N SER A 154 -9.17 -13.71 -15.53
CA SER A 154 -9.11 -12.62 -16.51
C SER A 154 -8.27 -11.44 -15.98
N PRO A 155 -7.20 -11.03 -16.69
CA PRO A 155 -6.40 -9.86 -16.30
C PRO A 155 -7.20 -8.56 -16.27
N VAL A 156 -8.28 -8.45 -17.05
CA VAL A 156 -9.16 -7.27 -17.10
C VAL A 156 -10.20 -7.22 -15.98
N HIS A 157 -10.37 -8.30 -15.20
CA HIS A 157 -11.26 -8.29 -14.02
C HIS A 157 -10.50 -8.41 -12.70
N ALA A 158 -9.16 -8.44 -12.78
CA ALA A 158 -8.30 -8.65 -11.63
C ALA A 158 -8.49 -7.55 -10.58
N ARG A 159 -8.27 -7.93 -9.32
CA ARG A 159 -8.15 -6.95 -8.23
C ARG A 159 -7.08 -5.95 -8.58
N HIS A 160 -7.39 -4.68 -8.42
CA HIS A 160 -6.48 -3.59 -8.69
C HIS A 160 -6.51 -2.57 -7.55
N ILE A 161 -5.44 -1.80 -7.48
CA ILE A 161 -5.23 -0.76 -6.49
C ILE A 161 -4.57 0.42 -7.17
N LEU A 162 -5.11 1.61 -6.90
CA LEU A 162 -4.58 2.89 -7.35
C LEU A 162 -4.19 3.70 -6.12
N ARG A 163 -3.10 4.43 -6.24
CA ARG A 163 -2.68 5.44 -5.28
C ARG A 163 -2.94 6.80 -5.89
N LEU A 164 -3.65 7.63 -5.16
CA LEU A 164 -4.14 8.92 -5.59
C LEU A 164 -3.60 9.99 -4.65
N ARG A 165 -3.06 11.07 -5.21
CA ARG A 165 -2.56 12.22 -4.46
C ARG A 165 -3.35 13.46 -4.82
N ARG A 166 -3.53 14.39 -3.89
CA ARG A 166 -4.05 15.73 -4.20
C ARG A 166 -3.06 16.48 -5.09
N ARG A 167 -3.57 17.08 -6.18
CA ARG A 167 -2.76 17.85 -7.13
C ARG A 167 -2.19 19.13 -6.51
N TYR A 168 -2.97 19.82 -5.68
CA TYR A 168 -2.65 21.18 -5.22
C TYR A 168 -2.21 21.24 -3.75
N GLU A 169 -2.56 20.25 -2.94
CA GLU A 169 -2.31 20.22 -1.50
C GLU A 169 -1.63 18.90 -1.14
N THR A 170 -0.34 18.79 -1.45
CA THR A 170 0.45 17.65 -0.96
C THR A 170 0.93 17.97 0.44
N VAL A 171 0.20 17.48 1.44
CA VAL A 171 0.71 17.45 2.82
C VAL A 171 1.92 16.52 2.82
N GLN A 172 3.11 17.03 3.11
CA GLN A 172 4.27 16.17 3.31
C GLN A 172 4.44 15.92 4.80
N LEU A 173 4.37 14.66 5.21
CA LEU A 173 4.58 14.23 6.58
C LEU A 173 5.98 13.65 6.71
N ARG A 174 6.95 14.51 7.07
CA ARG A 174 8.39 14.21 7.03
C ARG A 174 8.85 13.70 5.67
N ASP A 175 9.12 12.41 5.56
CA ASP A 175 9.56 11.72 4.34
C ASP A 175 8.43 10.88 3.72
N SER A 176 7.22 11.01 4.24
CA SER A 176 6.01 10.30 3.84
C SER A 176 4.99 11.25 3.20
N ILE A 177 4.25 10.73 2.23
CA ILE A 177 3.14 11.44 1.60
C ILE A 177 1.85 10.67 1.90
N PRO A 178 0.84 11.31 2.50
CA PRO A 178 -0.48 10.76 2.62
C PRO A 178 -1.14 10.72 1.24
N GLU A 179 -1.64 9.54 0.89
CA GLU A 179 -2.30 9.28 -0.38
C GLU A 179 -3.58 8.49 -0.12
N ILE A 180 -4.53 8.63 -1.03
CA ILE A 180 -5.73 7.80 -1.04
C ILE A 180 -5.43 6.53 -1.80
N VAL A 181 -5.69 5.41 -1.15
CA VAL A 181 -5.58 4.07 -1.72
C VAL A 181 -6.96 3.60 -2.14
N PHE A 182 -7.16 3.48 -3.46
CA PHE A 182 -8.40 3.03 -4.06
C PHE A 182 -8.28 1.57 -4.49
N LEU A 183 -9.13 0.68 -3.97
CA LEU A 183 -9.15 -0.74 -4.28
C LEU A 183 -10.47 -1.16 -4.90
N ASN A 184 -10.40 -2.04 -5.90
CA ASN A 184 -11.58 -2.66 -6.49
C ASN A 184 -11.24 -3.99 -7.21
N SER A 185 -12.27 -4.75 -7.59
CA SER A 185 -12.20 -5.87 -8.52
C SER A 185 -13.51 -6.01 -9.29
N HIS A 186 -13.45 -6.44 -10.55
CA HIS A 186 -14.64 -6.66 -11.37
C HIS A 186 -15.07 -8.13 -11.43
N ASP A 187 -14.51 -8.98 -10.57
CA ASP A 187 -14.87 -10.41 -10.41
C ASP A 187 -15.63 -10.71 -9.12
N GLY A 188 -15.94 -9.68 -8.32
CA GLY A 188 -16.66 -9.80 -7.04
C GLY A 188 -15.80 -10.23 -5.85
N CYS A 189 -14.49 -10.43 -6.01
CA CYS A 189 -13.60 -10.83 -4.92
C CYS A 189 -13.14 -9.66 -4.03
N SER A 190 -13.54 -8.44 -4.35
CA SER A 190 -13.22 -7.20 -3.63
C SER A 190 -14.29 -6.15 -3.94
N ALA A 191 -14.75 -5.47 -2.90
CA ALA A 191 -15.61 -4.28 -3.06
C ALA A 191 -14.77 -3.03 -3.35
N TYR A 192 -15.43 -1.99 -3.84
CA TYR A 192 -14.90 -0.63 -3.92
C TYR A 192 -14.55 -0.12 -2.52
N GLN A 193 -13.29 0.23 -2.32
CA GLN A 193 -12.80 0.74 -1.04
C GLN A 193 -11.85 1.91 -1.26
N LEU A 194 -12.06 3.00 -0.51
CA LEU A 194 -11.07 4.04 -0.31
C LEU A 194 -10.44 3.91 1.08
N ARG A 195 -9.12 4.12 1.16
CA ARG A 195 -8.34 4.04 2.39
C ARG A 195 -7.28 5.12 2.40
N MET A 196 -6.79 5.46 3.59
CA MET A 196 -5.58 6.26 3.75
C MET A 196 -4.34 5.36 3.65
N GLY A 197 -3.29 5.87 3.02
CA GLY A 197 -1.97 5.27 3.09
C GLY A 197 -0.90 6.35 3.22
N LEU A 198 0.20 6.01 3.87
CA LEU A 198 1.41 6.81 3.97
C LEU A 198 2.50 6.17 3.12
N PHE A 199 3.05 6.93 2.18
CA PHE A 199 4.02 6.42 1.21
C PHE A 199 5.31 7.21 1.30
N ARG A 200 6.42 6.55 1.68
CA ARG A 200 7.72 7.22 1.82
C ARG A 200 8.37 7.49 0.49
N VAL A 201 9.04 8.63 0.38
CA VAL A 201 9.47 9.16 -0.92
C VAL A 201 10.43 8.23 -1.68
N VAL A 202 11.25 7.51 -0.92
CA VAL A 202 12.31 6.62 -1.40
C VAL A 202 11.96 5.14 -1.24
N CYS A 203 10.72 4.80 -0.87
CA CYS A 203 10.29 3.41 -0.74
C CYS A 203 9.38 2.98 -1.89
N THR A 204 9.56 1.74 -2.33
CA THR A 204 8.59 1.07 -3.20
C THR A 204 7.41 0.49 -2.40
N ASN A 205 7.43 0.58 -1.06
CA ASN A 205 6.47 -0.05 -0.16
C ASN A 205 5.75 1.01 0.68
N GLY A 206 4.49 1.30 0.36
CA GLY A 206 3.66 2.14 1.22
C GLY A 206 3.12 1.42 2.44
N MET A 207 2.79 2.20 3.47
CA MET A 207 2.04 1.76 4.63
C MET A 207 0.56 2.10 4.43
N ILE A 208 -0.30 1.09 4.43
CA ILE A 208 -1.75 1.27 4.40
C ILE A 208 -2.25 1.33 5.84
N VAL A 209 -2.90 2.43 6.20
CA VAL A 209 -3.37 2.70 7.55
C VAL A 209 -4.50 1.73 7.92
N SER A 210 -4.61 1.38 9.21
CA SER A 210 -5.60 0.41 9.66
C SER A 210 -7.04 0.92 9.57
N ARG A 211 -7.98 -0.03 9.45
CA ARG A 211 -9.42 0.26 9.50
C ARG A 211 -9.89 0.70 10.88
N GLY A 212 -9.20 0.27 11.94
CA GLY A 212 -9.57 0.58 13.32
C GLY A 212 -9.32 2.05 13.63
N ALA A 213 -8.16 2.58 13.25
CA ALA A 213 -7.82 4.00 13.44
C ALA A 213 -8.49 4.88 12.37
N PHE A 214 -8.55 4.42 11.11
CA PHE A 214 -9.14 5.17 10.00
C PHE A 214 -10.00 4.25 9.12
N PRO A 215 -11.35 4.34 9.22
CA PRO A 215 -12.23 3.39 8.56
C PRO A 215 -12.06 3.42 7.04
N ALA A 216 -12.04 2.23 6.44
CA ALA A 216 -12.13 2.12 4.99
C ALA A 216 -13.53 2.55 4.54
N TYR A 217 -13.62 3.46 3.58
CA TYR A 217 -14.89 3.86 3.00
C TYR A 217 -15.29 2.83 1.95
N CYS A 218 -16.30 2.01 2.27
CA CYS A 218 -16.86 1.02 1.36
C CYS A 218 -18.01 1.65 0.60
N VAL A 219 -17.90 1.68 -0.72
CA VAL A 219 -18.89 2.35 -1.56
C VAL A 219 -19.98 1.36 -1.94
N SER A 220 -21.23 1.75 -1.75
CA SER A 220 -22.36 0.92 -2.16
C SER A 220 -22.51 0.95 -3.69
N HIS A 221 -22.80 -0.19 -4.33
CA HIS A 221 -23.03 -0.22 -5.79
C HIS A 221 -24.46 0.23 -6.16
N ARG A 222 -24.99 1.26 -5.49
CA ARG A 222 -26.36 1.76 -5.65
C ARG A 222 -26.35 3.28 -5.69
N GLY A 223 -27.20 3.87 -6.51
CA GLY A 223 -27.31 5.32 -6.63
C GLY A 223 -26.15 5.99 -7.37
N ASN A 224 -25.86 7.24 -7.02
CA ASN A 224 -24.78 8.02 -7.65
C ASN A 224 -23.43 7.71 -7.00
N VAL A 225 -22.83 6.61 -7.47
CA VAL A 225 -21.56 6.08 -6.95
C VAL A 225 -20.41 7.07 -7.12
N VAL A 226 -20.37 7.87 -8.19
CA VAL A 226 -19.25 8.78 -8.45
C VAL A 226 -19.19 9.88 -7.39
N ASP A 227 -20.32 10.52 -7.11
CA ASP A 227 -20.38 11.61 -6.12
C ASP A 227 -20.11 11.09 -4.71
N GLU A 228 -20.60 9.88 -4.37
CA GLU A 228 -20.32 9.21 -3.10
C GLU A 228 -18.81 8.97 -2.93
N VAL A 229 -18.14 8.43 -3.97
CA VAL A 229 -16.68 8.18 -3.92
C VAL A 229 -15.90 9.48 -3.83
N VAL A 230 -16.29 10.50 -4.59
CA VAL A 230 -15.61 11.80 -4.57
C VAL A 230 -15.76 12.46 -3.21
N ALA A 231 -16.97 12.51 -2.65
CA ALA A 231 -17.20 13.04 -1.32
C ALA A 231 -16.40 12.27 -0.27
N ALA A 232 -16.36 10.94 -0.34
CA ALA A 232 -15.55 10.12 0.56
C ALA A 232 -14.05 10.42 0.43
N ALA A 233 -13.54 10.61 -0.78
CA ALA A 233 -12.13 10.96 -1.00
C ALA A 233 -11.78 12.35 -0.42
N LEU A 234 -12.65 13.34 -0.57
CA LEU A 234 -12.48 14.67 0.03
C LEU A 234 -12.45 14.58 1.57
N ASN A 235 -13.42 13.88 2.17
CA ASN A 235 -13.48 13.65 3.61
C ASN A 235 -12.24 12.90 4.14
N ILE A 236 -11.69 11.97 3.36
CA ILE A 236 -10.45 11.26 3.70
C ILE A 236 -9.27 12.23 3.72
N ALA A 237 -9.18 13.12 2.72
CA ALA A 237 -8.10 14.09 2.61
C ALA A 237 -8.09 15.09 3.78
N GLU A 238 -9.26 15.52 4.25
CA GLU A 238 -9.39 16.40 5.43
C GLU A 238 -8.85 15.76 6.72
N ARG A 239 -8.83 14.43 6.80
CA ARG A 239 -8.32 13.70 7.97
C ARG A 239 -6.81 13.45 7.94
N PHE A 240 -6.10 13.88 6.90
CA PHE A 240 -4.65 13.71 6.82
C PHE A 240 -3.89 14.42 7.94
N GLU A 241 -4.42 15.52 8.50
CA GLU A 241 -3.83 16.18 9.67
C GLU A 241 -3.92 15.31 10.93
N SER A 242 -5.05 14.63 11.14
CA SER A 242 -5.19 13.67 12.26
C SER A 242 -4.22 12.49 12.12
N LEU A 243 -4.00 12.02 10.89
CA LEU A 243 -2.99 11.01 10.59
C LEU A 243 -1.58 11.52 10.92
N ALA A 244 -1.27 12.77 10.58
CA ALA A 244 0.00 13.41 10.93
C ALA A 244 0.22 13.44 12.45
N GLY A 245 -0.78 13.86 13.23
CA GLY A 245 -0.69 13.86 14.69
C GLY A 245 -0.53 12.45 15.29
N GLN A 246 -1.07 11.41 14.66
CA GLN A 246 -0.82 10.04 15.12
C GLN A 246 0.62 9.59 14.86
N VAL A 247 1.18 9.90 13.68
CA VAL A 247 2.60 9.61 13.38
C VAL A 247 3.51 10.36 14.35
N GLU A 248 3.25 11.64 14.60
CA GLU A 248 4.00 12.44 15.55
C GLU A 248 4.00 11.79 16.95
N ARG A 249 2.86 11.28 17.42
CA ARG A 249 2.81 10.53 18.69
C ARG A 249 3.66 9.27 18.68
N MET A 250 3.70 8.53 17.56
CA MET A 250 4.58 7.36 17.43
C MET A 250 6.07 7.74 17.49
N GLU A 251 6.43 8.90 16.95
CA GLU A 251 7.81 9.39 16.96
C GLU A 251 8.27 9.84 18.36
N HIS A 252 7.34 10.35 19.16
CA HIS A 252 7.62 10.72 20.55
C HIS A 252 7.66 9.50 21.48
N ARG A 253 7.05 8.37 21.10
CA ARG A 253 7.03 7.15 21.91
C ARG A 253 8.28 6.31 21.70
N GLN A 254 9.26 6.43 22.60
CA GLN A 254 10.45 5.58 22.64
C GLN A 254 10.09 4.16 23.10
N LEU A 255 10.58 3.12 22.40
CA LEU A 255 10.38 1.72 22.78
C LEU A 255 11.64 1.12 23.43
N PHE A 256 11.46 0.45 24.56
CA PHE A 256 12.51 -0.39 25.15
C PHE A 256 12.80 -1.63 24.29
N LYS A 257 13.92 -2.32 24.54
CA LYS A 257 14.38 -3.44 23.69
C LYS A 257 13.41 -4.62 23.70
N ASP A 258 12.84 -4.91 24.86
CA ASP A 258 11.78 -5.90 25.07
C ASP A 258 10.49 -5.50 24.33
N GLU A 259 10.06 -4.24 24.41
CA GLU A 259 8.91 -3.74 23.64
C GLU A 259 9.12 -3.83 22.12
N GLN A 260 10.33 -3.52 21.64
CA GLN A 260 10.69 -3.69 20.22
C GLN A 260 10.61 -5.16 19.80
N HIS A 261 11.04 -6.07 20.67
CA HIS A 261 10.99 -7.50 20.40
C HIS A 261 9.55 -8.04 20.41
N ASP A 262 8.72 -7.63 21.38
CA ASP A 262 7.29 -7.96 21.42
C ASP A 262 6.56 -7.45 20.18
N PHE A 263 6.82 -6.20 19.79
CA PHE A 263 6.24 -5.62 18.59
C PHE A 263 6.62 -6.43 17.33
N ALA A 264 7.90 -6.81 17.20
CA ALA A 264 8.36 -7.64 16.10
C ALA A 264 7.74 -9.04 16.09
N ASP A 265 7.54 -9.65 17.26
CA ASP A 265 6.93 -10.97 17.40
C ASP A 265 5.46 -10.96 16.95
N ARG A 266 4.68 -10.00 17.48
CA ARG A 266 3.28 -9.78 17.09
C ARG A 266 3.15 -9.44 15.61
N ALA A 267 4.10 -8.68 15.07
CA ALA A 267 4.15 -8.38 13.64
C ALA A 267 4.46 -9.61 12.77
N LEU A 268 5.32 -10.51 13.23
CA LEU A 268 5.62 -11.77 12.55
C LEU A 268 4.37 -12.66 12.45
N ALA A 269 3.57 -12.69 13.52
CA ALA A 269 2.30 -13.40 13.58
C ALA A 269 1.26 -12.88 12.56
N LEU A 270 1.34 -11.62 12.13
CA LEU A 270 0.50 -11.11 11.04
C LEU A 270 0.78 -11.83 9.72
N ARG A 271 2.02 -12.28 9.49
CA ARG A 271 2.42 -12.94 8.23
C ARG A 271 2.45 -14.45 8.34
N PHE A 272 2.82 -14.99 9.50
CA PHE A 272 2.92 -16.40 9.78
C PHE A 272 2.08 -16.71 11.02
N GLU A 273 0.86 -17.23 10.81
CA GLU A 273 -0.09 -17.51 11.89
C GLU A 273 0.48 -18.49 12.94
N ASP A 274 1.37 -19.38 12.51
CA ASP A 274 2.13 -20.27 13.38
C ASP A 274 3.59 -19.83 13.44
N ALA A 275 4.06 -19.53 14.65
CA ALA A 275 5.45 -19.14 14.92
C ALA A 275 6.45 -20.23 14.49
N ALA A 276 6.09 -21.51 14.59
CA ALA A 276 6.91 -22.62 14.09
C ALA A 276 7.06 -22.56 12.57
N LEU A 277 6.05 -22.04 11.85
CA LEU A 277 6.10 -21.82 10.40
C LEU A 277 6.88 -20.56 10.02
N ALA A 278 7.11 -19.62 10.93
CA ALA A 278 7.98 -18.47 10.64
C ALA A 278 9.43 -18.93 10.47
N GLY A 279 9.90 -19.80 11.37
CA GLY A 279 11.26 -20.36 11.33
C GLY A 279 12.36 -19.30 11.36
N MET A 280 12.10 -18.15 11.98
CA MET A 280 13.03 -17.03 12.13
C MET A 280 12.79 -16.33 13.46
N GLN A 281 13.82 -15.71 14.01
CA GLN A 281 13.72 -14.92 15.24
C GLN A 281 13.02 -13.58 14.94
N PRO A 282 12.12 -13.09 15.82
CA PRO A 282 11.45 -11.80 15.65
C PRO A 282 12.44 -10.63 15.46
N SER A 283 13.57 -10.67 16.17
CA SER A 283 14.64 -9.66 16.06
C SER A 283 15.18 -9.46 14.64
N ALA A 284 15.04 -10.44 13.74
CA ALA A 284 15.41 -10.28 12.34
C ALA A 284 14.55 -9.22 11.60
N LEU A 285 13.33 -8.92 12.09
CA LEU A 285 12.49 -7.83 11.57
C LEU A 285 12.96 -6.45 12.03
N LEU A 286 13.79 -6.36 13.07
CA LEU A 286 14.33 -5.11 13.58
C LEU A 286 15.61 -4.66 12.88
N ALA A 287 16.10 -5.45 11.91
CA ALA A 287 17.28 -5.13 11.12
C ALA A 287 17.09 -3.82 10.35
N VAL A 288 17.99 -2.86 10.57
CA VAL A 288 17.96 -1.55 9.93
C VAL A 288 18.35 -1.70 8.46
N ARG A 289 17.42 -1.37 7.55
CA ARG A 289 17.72 -1.28 6.09
C ARG A 289 17.94 0.15 5.63
N ARG A 290 17.46 1.12 6.40
CA ARG A 290 17.50 2.55 6.12
C ARG A 290 18.02 3.25 7.36
N VAL A 291 19.02 4.10 7.19
CA VAL A 291 19.62 4.84 8.30
C VAL A 291 18.60 5.71 9.03
N ASP A 292 17.63 6.27 8.29
CA ASP A 292 16.55 7.10 8.85
C ASP A 292 15.65 6.35 9.82
N ASP A 293 15.60 5.02 9.75
CA ASP A 293 14.77 4.18 10.64
C ASP A 293 15.59 3.55 11.77
N ALA A 294 16.84 3.99 11.99
CA ALA A 294 17.70 3.46 13.05
C ALA A 294 17.21 3.80 14.47
N GLY A 295 16.26 4.73 14.59
CA GLY A 295 15.66 5.15 15.85
C GLY A 295 14.94 4.03 16.61
N ALA A 296 14.84 4.22 17.93
CA ALA A 296 14.12 3.34 18.85
C ALA A 296 12.67 3.80 19.10
N ASP A 297 12.23 4.91 18.49
CA ASP A 297 10.84 5.34 18.55
C ASP A 297 9.92 4.38 17.79
N LEU A 298 8.65 4.34 18.18
CA LEU A 298 7.65 3.44 17.63
C LEU A 298 7.49 3.61 16.12
N TRP A 299 7.61 4.83 15.59
CA TRP A 299 7.52 5.07 14.15
C TRP A 299 8.69 4.43 13.40
N SER A 300 9.93 4.64 13.85
CA SER A 300 11.13 4.02 13.29
C SER A 300 11.07 2.48 13.38
N VAL A 301 10.64 1.93 14.53
CA VAL A 301 10.48 0.49 14.74
C VAL A 301 9.43 -0.10 13.81
N LEU A 302 8.25 0.52 13.72
CA LEU A 302 7.18 0.14 12.81
C LEU A 302 7.67 0.09 11.36
N ASN A 303 8.42 1.10 10.92
CA ASN A 303 8.96 1.17 9.56
C ASN A 303 9.99 0.07 9.28
N ARG A 304 10.91 -0.22 10.20
CA ARG A 304 11.87 -1.33 10.06
C ARG A 304 11.16 -2.66 9.88
N VAL A 305 10.20 -2.94 10.77
CA VAL A 305 9.43 -4.18 10.78
C VAL A 305 8.61 -4.30 9.50
N GLN A 306 7.95 -3.23 9.08
CA GLN A 306 7.16 -3.18 7.85
C GLN A 306 8.02 -3.46 6.62
N GLU A 307 9.14 -2.76 6.43
CA GLU A 307 9.99 -2.94 5.24
C GLU A 307 10.53 -4.38 5.19
N ASN A 308 10.96 -4.91 6.33
CA ASN A 308 11.46 -6.28 6.45
C ASN A 308 10.39 -7.33 6.12
N LEU A 309 9.17 -7.15 6.62
CA LEU A 309 8.04 -8.03 6.32
C LEU A 309 7.59 -7.93 4.86
N MET A 310 7.51 -6.72 4.32
CA MET A 310 6.97 -6.48 2.99
C MET A 310 7.95 -6.87 1.89
N ARG A 311 9.21 -6.46 2.02
CA ARG A 311 10.27 -6.76 1.03
C ARG A 311 10.74 -8.21 1.10
N GLY A 312 10.72 -8.82 2.28
CA GLY A 312 11.30 -10.14 2.50
C GLY A 312 12.83 -10.13 2.33
N GLY A 313 13.40 -11.28 1.96
CA GLY A 313 14.84 -11.49 1.84
C GLY A 313 15.53 -11.84 3.17
N LEU A 314 14.76 -12.17 4.21
CA LEU A 314 15.29 -12.57 5.51
C LEU A 314 15.49 -14.07 5.57
N SER A 315 16.60 -14.50 6.17
CA SER A 315 16.88 -15.92 6.37
C SER A 315 15.89 -16.55 7.34
N ARG A 316 15.33 -17.70 6.94
CA ARG A 316 14.42 -18.50 7.75
C ARG A 316 14.56 -19.99 7.45
N ARG A 317 14.22 -20.83 8.43
CA ARG A 317 14.06 -22.27 8.23
C ARG A 317 12.64 -22.57 7.76
N SER A 318 12.51 -23.43 6.75
CA SER A 318 11.22 -23.99 6.35
C SER A 318 10.75 -25.02 7.37
N ALA A 319 9.48 -25.43 7.29
CA ALA A 319 8.96 -26.55 8.08
C ALA A 319 9.76 -27.86 7.88
N SER A 320 10.39 -28.02 6.71
CA SER A 320 11.31 -29.12 6.40
C SER A 320 12.76 -28.91 6.87
N GLY A 321 13.03 -27.86 7.67
CA GLY A 321 14.35 -27.55 8.22
C GLY A 321 15.35 -26.83 7.29
N ARG A 322 15.00 -26.66 6.00
CA ARG A 322 15.89 -26.04 5.00
C ARG A 322 16.02 -24.54 5.20
N LEU A 323 17.24 -24.01 5.11
CA LEU A 323 17.48 -22.57 5.08
C LEU A 323 16.97 -21.97 3.76
N THR A 324 16.14 -20.94 3.87
CA THR A 324 15.49 -20.25 2.75
C THR A 324 15.36 -18.77 3.07
N LEU A 325 15.01 -17.96 2.07
CA LEU A 325 14.72 -16.54 2.27
C LEU A 325 13.20 -16.29 2.26
N THR A 326 12.73 -15.36 3.10
CA THR A 326 11.36 -14.86 3.03
C THR A 326 11.13 -14.21 1.68
N ARG A 327 9.95 -14.41 1.09
CA ARG A 327 9.60 -13.82 -0.20
C ARG A 327 9.02 -12.42 -0.01
N ARG A 328 9.11 -11.58 -1.04
CA ARG A 328 8.35 -10.32 -1.09
C ARG A 328 6.84 -10.58 -1.05
N ILE A 329 6.09 -9.73 -0.36
CA ILE A 329 4.62 -9.70 -0.46
C ILE A 329 4.22 -9.04 -1.78
N SER A 330 3.62 -9.82 -2.68
CA SER A 330 3.15 -9.34 -3.98
C SER A 330 1.61 -9.30 -4.10
N SER A 331 0.91 -9.98 -3.20
CA SER A 331 -0.55 -9.99 -3.18
C SER A 331 -1.09 -8.69 -2.58
N ILE A 332 -1.93 -7.99 -3.34
CA ILE A 332 -2.62 -6.77 -2.86
C ILE A 332 -3.41 -7.04 -1.57
N ARG A 333 -4.03 -8.22 -1.45
CA ARG A 333 -4.81 -8.59 -0.25
C ARG A 333 -3.92 -8.71 0.98
N GLU A 334 -2.79 -9.41 0.84
CA GLU A 334 -1.84 -9.61 1.94
C GLU A 334 -1.17 -8.31 2.33
N ASP A 335 -0.84 -7.48 1.34
CA ASP A 335 -0.27 -6.16 1.55
C ASP A 335 -1.19 -5.26 2.39
N VAL A 336 -2.45 -5.12 1.99
CA VAL A 336 -3.45 -4.37 2.77
C VAL A 336 -3.62 -4.95 4.18
N ARG A 337 -3.71 -6.28 4.29
CA ARG A 337 -3.93 -6.95 5.58
C ARG A 337 -2.78 -6.74 6.55
N ILE A 338 -1.54 -6.98 6.10
CA ILE A 338 -0.34 -6.85 6.93
C ILE A 338 -0.10 -5.38 7.30
N ASN A 339 -0.17 -4.45 6.35
CA ASN A 339 0.03 -3.04 6.63
C ASN A 339 -1.03 -2.49 7.61
N SER A 340 -2.31 -2.80 7.40
CA SER A 340 -3.35 -2.41 8.36
C SER A 340 -3.12 -3.02 9.74
N GLY A 341 -2.73 -4.30 9.81
CA GLY A 341 -2.44 -4.95 11.09
C GLY A 341 -1.23 -4.33 11.82
N LEU A 342 -0.16 -3.99 11.09
CA LEU A 342 1.00 -3.32 11.68
C LEU A 342 0.64 -1.95 12.26
N TRP A 343 -0.21 -1.20 11.58
CA TRP A 343 -0.71 0.08 12.09
C TRP A 343 -1.59 -0.11 13.34
N ASP A 344 -2.43 -1.15 13.38
CA ASP A 344 -3.23 -1.47 14.57
C ASP A 344 -2.34 -1.83 15.78
N LEU A 345 -1.30 -2.64 15.56
CA LEU A 345 -0.32 -2.97 16.61
C LEU A 345 0.36 -1.71 17.16
N ALA A 346 0.81 -0.81 16.28
CA ALA A 346 1.46 0.43 16.69
C ALA A 346 0.48 1.36 17.40
N SER A 347 -0.74 1.49 16.89
CA SER A 347 -1.79 2.28 17.53
C SER A 347 -2.14 1.78 18.93
N GLY A 348 -2.09 0.46 19.16
CA GLY A 348 -2.29 -0.14 20.48
C GLY A 348 -1.23 0.29 21.50
N LEU A 349 0.02 0.47 21.08
CA LEU A 349 1.12 0.94 21.95
C LEU A 349 1.05 2.43 22.29
N LEU A 350 0.24 3.21 21.57
CA LEU A 350 -0.03 4.60 21.90
C LEU A 350 -1.14 4.76 22.94
N SER A 351 -1.99 3.74 23.09
CA SER A 351 -3.14 3.74 23.99
C SER A 351 -2.87 3.02 25.31
N ALA A 352 -1.71 2.36 25.43
CA ALA A 352 -1.24 1.64 26.60
C ALA A 352 -0.35 2.54 27.48
#